data_AF-A0AAW1ICA2-F1
#
_entry.id   AF-A0AAW1ICA2-F1
#
_cell.length_a   1.000
_cell.length_b   1.000
_cell.length_c   1.000
_cell.angle_alpha   90.00
_cell.angle_beta   90.00
_cell.angle_gamma   90.00
#
_symmetry.space_group_name_H-M   'P 1'
#
loop_
_entity.id
_entity.type
_entity.pdbx_description
1 polymer ?
#
loop_
_entity_poly.entity_id
_entity_poly.type
_entity_poly.pdbx_seq_one_letter_code
_entity_poly.pdbx_strand_id
1 'polypeptide(L)' 'MDVEPPGVPTTIYDIAGVVGKAFPLAVAPSNIIKGFERSGIYPFNSDIFGESEFLSSYVIDRVQEPERPSDVPEP' A
#
# COMPACT_ATOMS: atom_id res chain seq x y z
N MET A 1 26.01 -3.05 23.27
CA MET A 1 26.00 -3.65 21.92
C MET A 1 27.44 -3.71 21.54
N ASP A 2 28.08 -4.85 21.74
CA ASP A 2 29.48 -5.03 21.39
C ASP A 2 29.56 -4.96 19.87
N VAL A 3 30.11 -3.86 19.36
CA VAL A 3 30.31 -3.66 17.94
C VAL A 3 31.59 -4.42 17.60
N GLU A 4 31.46 -5.50 16.85
CA GLU A 4 32.59 -6.27 16.34
C GLU A 4 33.55 -5.36 15.54
N PRO A 5 34.87 -5.60 15.62
CA PRO A 5 35.85 -4.79 14.90
C PRO A 5 35.58 -4.78 13.39
N PRO A 6 35.78 -3.64 12.71
CA PRO A 6 35.65 -3.57 11.26
C PRO A 6 36.63 -4.54 10.58
N GLY A 7 36.15 -5.33 9.61
CA GLY A 7 36.94 -6.31 8.87
C GLY A 7 36.75 -7.77 9.29
N VAL A 8 35.96 -8.05 10.33
CA VAL A 8 35.55 -9.42 10.68
C VAL A 8 34.35 -9.82 9.80
N PRO A 9 34.38 -10.98 9.12
CA PRO A 9 33.24 -11.48 8.37
C PRO A 9 32.04 -11.74 9.28
N THR A 10 30.91 -11.08 8.99
CA THR A 10 29.65 -11.34 9.68
C THR A 10 29.07 -12.69 9.26
N THR A 11 28.70 -13.52 10.24
CA THR A 11 28.04 -14.80 9.99
C THR A 11 26.52 -14.62 9.88
N ILE A 12 25.84 -15.62 9.33
CA ILE A 12 24.37 -15.65 9.29
C ILE A 12 23.75 -15.68 10.70
N TYR A 13 24.46 -16.21 11.70
CA TYR A 13 24.00 -16.25 13.09
C TYR A 13 24.08 -14.87 13.76
N ASP A 14 25.09 -14.08 13.41
CA ASP A 14 25.22 -12.69 13.87
C ASP A 14 24.07 -11.85 13.32
N ILE A 15 23.77 -12.00 12.03
CA ILE A 15 22.63 -11.34 11.39
C ILE A 15 21.32 -11.77 12.07
N ALA A 16 21.12 -13.07 12.29
CA ALA A 16 19.92 -13.57 12.97
C ALA A 16 19.79 -13.00 14.39
N GLY A 17 20.89 -12.89 15.13
CA GLY A 17 20.92 -12.29 16.48
C GLY A 17 20.60 -10.80 16.49
N VAL A 18 21.09 -10.04 15.50
CA VAL A 18 20.78 -8.61 15.35
C VAL A 18 19.31 -8.42 14.95
N VAL A 19 18.85 -9.16 13.94
CA VAL A 19 17.46 -9.08 13.46
C VAL A 19 16.49 -9.49 14.56
N GLY A 20 16.77 -10.55 15.32
CA GLY A 20 15.93 -10.98 16.44
C GLY A 20 15.73 -9.92 17.52
N LYS A 21 16.72 -9.04 17.72
CA LYS A 21 16.62 -7.91 18.66
C LYS A 21 15.94 -6.69 18.02
N ALA A 22 16.29 -6.37 16.79
CA ALA A 22 15.79 -5.18 16.10
C ALA A 22 14.33 -5.31 15.64
N PHE A 23 13.92 -6.51 15.21
CA PHE A 23 12.59 -6.76 14.66
C PHE A 23 11.45 -6.39 15.63
N PRO A 24 11.38 -6.90 16.88
CA PRO A 24 10.28 -6.56 17.80
C PRO A 24 10.23 -5.07 18.13
N LEU A 25 11.36 -4.37 18.09
CA LEU A 25 11.41 -2.91 18.26
C LEU A 25 10.86 -2.19 17.03
N ALA A 26 11.23 -2.64 15.83
CA ALA A 26 10.75 -2.07 14.57
C ALA A 26 9.24 -2.30 14.37
N VAL A 27 8.72 -3.49 14.71
CA VAL A 27 7.30 -3.85 14.58
C VAL A 27 6.46 -3.48 15.80
N ALA A 28 6.96 -2.59 16.67
CA ALA A 28 6.15 -2.04 17.75
C ALA A 28 4.97 -1.22 17.17
N PRO A 29 3.76 -1.27 17.76
CA PRO A 29 2.61 -0.53 17.27
C PRO A 29 2.87 0.97 17.05
N SER A 30 3.63 1.60 17.95
CA SER A 30 4.01 3.01 17.82
C SER A 30 4.84 3.30 16.57
N ASN A 31 5.67 2.36 16.13
CA ASN A 31 6.52 2.53 14.95
C ASN A 31 5.75 2.24 13.66
N ILE A 32 4.85 1.25 13.69
CA ILE A 32 3.93 0.95 12.59
C ILE A 32 3.00 2.15 12.33
N ILE A 33 2.37 2.69 13.37
CA ILE A 33 1.48 3.86 13.27
C ILE A 33 2.24 5.06 12.71
N LYS A 34 3.40 5.40 13.28
CA LYS A 34 4.26 6.47 12.74
C LYS A 34 4.66 6.25 11.29
N GLY A 35 4.90 4.99 10.89
CA GLY A 35 5.17 4.63 9.50
C GLY A 35 4.01 5.01 8.58
N PHE A 36 2.78 4.63 8.95
CA PHE A 36 1.58 4.99 8.19
C PHE A 36 1.25 6.48 8.24
N GLU A 37 1.58 7.18 9.34
CA GLU A 37 1.48 8.64 9.44
C GLU A 37 2.37 9.34 8.43
N ARG A 38 3.62 8.90 8.33
CA ARG A 38 4.59 9.51 7.42
C ARG A 38 4.27 9.26 5.95
N SER A 39 3.64 8.13 5.63
CA SER A 39 3.18 7.84 4.26
C SER A 39 1.83 8.47 3.95
N GLY A 40 1.17 9.15 4.90
CA GLY A 40 -0.17 9.72 4.72
C GLY A 40 -1.29 8.68 4.62
N ILE A 41 -1.01 7.41 4.98
CA ILE A 41 -2.02 6.34 5.01
C ILE A 41 -2.85 6.44 6.30
N TYR A 42 -2.23 6.91 7.39
CA TYR A 42 -2.87 7.16 8.67
C TYR A 42 -2.70 8.63 9.08
N PRO A 43 -3.64 9.25 9.82
CA PRO A 43 -4.98 8.75 10.11
C PRO A 43 -5.80 8.57 8.84
N PHE A 44 -6.62 7.52 8.81
CA PHE A 44 -7.53 7.29 7.70
C PHE A 44 -8.58 8.41 7.69
N ASN A 45 -8.65 9.13 6.57
CA ASN A 45 -9.66 10.16 6.34
C ASN A 45 -10.45 9.76 5.09
N SER A 46 -11.68 9.26 5.28
CA SER A 46 -12.58 8.91 4.18
C SER A 46 -13.03 10.12 3.37
N ASP A 47 -12.99 11.30 3.96
CA ASP A 47 -13.55 12.53 3.39
C ASP A 47 -12.49 13.31 2.60
N ILE A 48 -11.29 12.74 2.43
CA ILE A 48 -10.19 13.38 1.68
C ILE A 48 -10.44 13.38 0.17
N PHE A 49 -11.23 12.42 -0.32
CA PHE A 49 -11.61 12.30 -1.72
C PHE A 49 -13.07 12.72 -1.89
N GLY A 50 -13.34 13.63 -2.82
CA GLY A 50 -14.69 14.01 -3.22
C GLY A 50 -15.26 13.11 -4.31
N GLU A 51 -16.57 13.21 -4.55
CA GLU A 51 -17.30 12.44 -5.58
C GLU A 51 -16.63 12.47 -6.97
N SER A 52 -16.01 13.61 -7.33
CA SER A 52 -15.32 13.78 -8.61
C SER A 52 -14.13 12.82 -8.78
N GLU A 53 -13.44 12.47 -7.70
CA GLU A 53 -12.28 11.57 -7.73
C GLU A 53 -12.71 10.10 -7.87
N PHE A 54 -13.98 9.81 -7.60
CA PHE A 54 -14.61 8.51 -7.83
C PHE A 54 -15.32 8.41 -9.19
N LEU A 55 -15.30 9.44 -10.05
CA LEU A 55 -16.04 9.43 -11.33
C LEU A 55 -15.71 8.22 -12.22
N SER A 56 -14.50 7.67 -12.11
CA SER A 56 -14.09 6.50 -12.89
C SER A 56 -14.74 5.19 -12.41
N SER A 57 -15.26 5.08 -11.18
CA SER A 57 -15.94 3.86 -10.70
C SER A 57 -17.34 3.69 -11.30
N TYR A 58 -18.01 4.79 -11.68
CA TYR A 58 -19.34 4.76 -12.30
C TYR A 58 -19.37 4.16 -13.70
N VAL A 59 -18.21 3.83 -14.27
CA VAL A 59 -18.10 3.09 -15.53
C VAL A 59 -18.87 1.77 -15.50
N ILE A 60 -18.99 1.14 -14.32
CA ILE A 60 -19.71 -0.12 -14.12
C ILE A 60 -21.23 0.08 -14.07
N ASP A 61 -21.70 1.27 -13.70
CA ASP A 61 -23.13 1.61 -13.62
C ASP A 61 -23.73 2.00 -14.97
N ARG A 62 -22.93 1.95 -16.05
CA ARG A 62 -23.42 2.18 -17.41
C ARG A 62 -24.43 1.10 -17.75
N VAL A 63 -25.71 1.49 -17.83
CA VAL A 63 -26.76 0.69 -18.46
C VAL A 63 -26.22 0.25 -19.82
N GLN A 64 -26.17 -1.05 -20.08
CA GLN A 64 -25.82 -1.54 -21.42
C GLN A 64 -26.75 -0.83 -22.40
N GLU A 65 -26.20 -0.04 -23.31
CA GLU A 65 -26.99 0.49 -24.40
C GLU A 65 -27.66 -0.71 -25.07
N PRO A 66 -28.98 -0.66 -25.33
CA PRO A 66 -29.60 -1.71 -26.12
C PRO A 66 -28.80 -1.81 -27.42
N GLU A 67 -28.30 -3.01 -27.72
CA GLU A 67 -27.59 -3.35 -28.95
C GLU A 67 -28.20 -2.54 -30.10
N ARG A 68 -27.46 -1.57 -30.65
CA ARG A 68 -27.95 -0.85 -31.83
C ARG A 68 -28.32 -1.92 -32.85
N PRO A 69 -29.55 -1.94 -33.39
CA PRO A 69 -29.94 -2.92 -34.39
C PRO A 69 -28.89 -2.89 -35.50
N SER A 70 -28.18 -4.00 -35.67
CA SER A 70 -27.21 -4.19 -36.73
C SER A 70 -27.93 -3.93 -38.05
N ASP A 71 -27.50 -2.87 -38.74
CA ASP A 71 -27.78 -2.58 -40.14
C ASP A 71 -29.27 -2.62 -40.53
N VAL A 72 -29.97 -1.51 -40.26
CA VAL A 72 -31.12 -1.15 -41.11
C VAL A 72 -30.53 -0.70 -42.45
N PRO A 73 -30.81 -1.38 -43.59
CA PRO A 73 -30.35 -0.91 -44.88
C PRO A 73 -30.98 0.47 -45.14
N GLU A 74 -30.14 1.46 -45.42
CA GLU A 74 -30.58 2.80 -45.83
C GLU A 74 -31.38 2.68 -47.15
N PRO A 75 -32.55 3.34 -47.28
CA PRO A 75 -33.38 3.24 -48.48
C PRO A 75 -32.77 3.90 -49.72
#